data_AF-F3GMH2-F1
#
_entry.id   AF-F3GMH2-F1
#
_cell.length_a   1.000
_cell.length_b   1.000
_cell.length_c   1.000
_cell.angle_alpha   90.00
_cell.angle_beta   90.00
_cell.angle_gamma   90.00
#
_symmetry.space_group_name_H-M   'P 1'
#
loop_
_entity.id
_entity.type
_entity.pdbx_description
1 polymer ?
#
loop_
_entity_poly.entity_id
_entity_poly.type
_entity_poly.pdbx_seq_one_letter_code
_entity_poly.pdbx_strand_id
1 'polypeptide(L)'
;MDQQRNIQRNDLGIQIFPSTPYLPAEELTSLIRDVQPDAIIVRQGKLTREMIEASPRLNAVAKHGVGYDTIDIQAAAEKGVPVMIALGANAQSVAEHAFALMFSVARHIAWLDSR
;
A
#
# COMPACT_ATOMS: atom_id res chain seq x y z
N MET A 1 -24.31 1.05 -6.06
CA MET A 1 -24.47 1.63 -7.41
C MET A 1 -23.15 1.48 -8.13
N ASP A 2 -23.15 0.62 -9.15
CA ASP A 2 -22.03 0.17 -9.98
C ASP A 2 -20.92 1.19 -10.21
N GLN A 3 -19.79 1.00 -9.53
CA GLN A 3 -18.49 1.43 -10.10
C GLN A 3 -17.99 0.26 -10.92
N GLN A 4 -18.12 0.36 -12.25
CA GLN A 4 -17.45 -0.54 -13.18
C GLN A 4 -16.02 -0.74 -12.74
N ARG A 5 -15.70 -1.97 -12.31
CA ARG A 5 -14.37 -2.41 -11.92
C ARG A 5 -13.47 -2.10 -13.11
N ASN A 6 -12.60 -1.09 -12.97
CA ASN A 6 -11.77 -0.60 -14.06
C ASN A 6 -10.60 -1.58 -14.22
N ILE A 7 -10.90 -2.79 -14.71
CA ILE A 7 -9.94 -3.87 -14.91
C ILE A 7 -9.07 -3.44 -16.07
N GLN A 8 -7.83 -3.08 -15.75
CA GLN A 8 -6.84 -2.78 -16.77
C GLN A 8 -6.06 -4.05 -17.08
N ARG A 9 -5.90 -4.37 -18.36
CA ARG A 9 -4.99 -5.44 -18.79
C ARG A 9 -3.77 -4.82 -19.42
N ASN A 10 -2.58 -5.19 -18.97
CA ASN A 10 -1.34 -4.74 -19.59
C ASN A 10 -0.92 -5.67 -20.73
N ASP A 11 0.15 -5.29 -21.45
CA ASP A 11 0.68 -6.04 -22.60
C ASP A 11 1.22 -7.44 -22.23
N LEU A 12 1.43 -7.69 -20.94
CA LEU A 12 1.83 -9.00 -20.39
C LEU A 12 0.61 -9.86 -20.02
N GLY A 13 -0.60 -9.38 -20.26
CA GLY A 13 -1.85 -10.09 -19.98
C GLY A 13 -2.28 -10.06 -18.51
N ILE A 14 -1.58 -9.32 -17.64
CA ILE A 14 -1.89 -9.20 -16.20
C ILE A 14 -3.09 -8.28 -16.03
N GLN A 15 -4.06 -8.72 -15.23
CA GLN A 15 -5.21 -7.92 -14.83
C GLN A 15 -4.88 -7.10 -13.58
N ILE A 16 -5.11 -5.80 -13.65
CA ILE A 16 -4.85 -4.85 -12.58
C ILE A 16 -6.19 -4.31 -12.08
N PHE A 17 -6.41 -4.44 -10.77
CA PHE A 17 -7.60 -3.97 -10.08
C PHE A 17 -7.20 -2.85 -9.12
N PRO A 18 -7.35 -1.57 -9.51
CA PRO A 18 -7.06 -0.47 -8.62
C PRO A 18 -8.18 -0.34 -7.57
N SER A 19 -7.80 -0.18 -6.30
CA SER A 19 -8.73 0.28 -5.28
C SER A 19 -8.79 1.82 -5.28
N THR A 20 -9.88 2.38 -4.78
CA THR A 20 -9.86 3.77 -4.34
C THR A 20 -8.90 3.92 -3.15
N PRO A 21 -8.23 5.07 -3.00
CA PRO A 21 -7.44 5.33 -1.80
C PRO A 21 -8.32 5.27 -0.55
N TYR A 22 -7.81 4.67 0.52
CA TYR A 22 -8.49 4.59 1.82
C TYR A 22 -9.88 3.93 1.79
N LEU A 23 -10.07 2.93 0.91
CA LEU A 23 -11.30 2.15 0.86
C LEU A 23 -11.60 1.53 2.25
N PRO A 24 -12.86 1.58 2.73
CA PRO A 24 -13.24 0.97 4.00
C PRO A 24 -12.84 -0.51 4.08
N ALA A 25 -12.49 -0.98 5.28
CA ALA A 25 -11.94 -2.33 5.45
C ALA A 25 -12.88 -3.42 4.91
N GLU A 26 -14.18 -3.33 5.19
CA GLU A 26 -15.18 -4.29 4.74
C GLU A 26 -15.32 -4.33 3.20
N GLU A 27 -15.30 -3.16 2.56
CA GLU A 27 -15.35 -3.04 1.10
C GLU A 27 -14.08 -3.59 0.45
N LEU A 28 -12.91 -3.32 1.02
CA LEU A 28 -11.65 -3.88 0.54
C LEU A 28 -11.60 -5.40 0.69
N THR A 29 -12.03 -5.93 1.83
CA THR A 29 -12.13 -7.38 2.02
C THR A 29 -13.09 -8.01 1.02
N SER A 30 -14.25 -7.39 0.77
CA SER A 30 -15.21 -7.85 -0.23
C SER A 30 -14.64 -7.83 -1.64
N LEU A 31 -13.91 -6.76 -2.00
CA LEU A 31 -13.20 -6.67 -3.27
C LEU A 31 -12.16 -7.79 -3.44
N ILE A 32 -11.38 -8.10 -2.39
CA ILE A 32 -10.41 -9.19 -2.42
C ILE A 32 -11.11 -10.54 -2.59
N ARG A 33 -12.23 -10.77 -1.88
CA ARG A 33 -13.05 -11.99 -2.03
C ARG A 33 -13.60 -12.14 -3.45
N ASP A 34 -14.05 -11.05 -4.05
CA ASP A 34 -14.65 -11.05 -5.39
C ASP A 34 -13.60 -11.23 -6.51
N VAL A 35 -12.47 -10.52 -6.41
CA VAL A 35 -11.42 -10.50 -7.44
C VAL A 35 -10.50 -11.70 -7.33
N GLN A 36 -10.32 -12.22 -6.12
CA GLN A 36 -9.42 -13.32 -5.82
C GLN A 36 -7.97 -13.05 -6.29
N PRO A 37 -7.32 -11.94 -5.94
CA PRO A 37 -6.03 -11.57 -6.52
C PRO A 37 -4.91 -12.57 -6.21
N ASP A 38 -4.06 -12.87 -7.21
CA ASP A 38 -2.85 -13.65 -7.01
C ASP A 38 -1.78 -12.84 -6.22
N ALA A 39 -1.76 -11.52 -6.39
CA ALA A 39 -0.84 -10.63 -5.68
C ALA A 39 -1.52 -9.32 -5.27
N ILE A 40 -1.09 -8.74 -4.16
CA ILE A 40 -1.57 -7.43 -3.68
C ILE A 40 -0.39 -6.45 -3.56
N ILE A 41 -0.55 -5.26 -4.13
CA ILE A 41 0.38 -4.14 -3.94
C ILE A 41 -0.25 -3.14 -2.96
N VAL A 42 0.30 -3.04 -1.76
CA VAL A 42 -0.20 -2.15 -0.71
C VAL A 42 0.63 -0.87 -0.67
N ARG A 43 -0.03 0.28 -0.82
CA ARG A 43 0.58 1.59 -0.55
C ARG A 43 0.03 2.17 0.76
N GLN A 44 -1.27 2.45 0.75
CA GLN A 44 -2.02 2.99 1.88
C GLN A 44 -2.96 1.92 2.45
N GLY A 45 -3.42 2.12 3.69
CA GLY A 45 -4.37 1.21 4.34
C GLY A 45 -3.69 0.03 5.04
N LYS A 46 -4.51 -0.74 5.76
CA LYS A 46 -4.09 -1.93 6.49
C LYS A 46 -4.40 -3.18 5.68
N LEU A 47 -3.53 -4.18 5.75
CA LEU A 47 -3.78 -5.52 5.22
C LEU A 47 -3.90 -6.48 6.40
N THR A 48 -5.14 -6.77 6.80
CA THR A 48 -5.45 -7.59 7.98
C THR A 48 -5.42 -9.08 7.64
N ARG A 49 -5.41 -9.93 8.68
CA ARG A 49 -5.58 -11.39 8.53
C ARG A 49 -6.75 -11.77 7.64
N GLU A 50 -7.93 -11.19 7.88
CA GLU A 50 -9.14 -11.49 7.09
C GLU A 50 -8.92 -11.17 5.60
N MET A 51 -8.27 -10.06 5.29
CA MET A 51 -7.97 -9.68 3.91
C MET A 51 -6.93 -10.60 3.27
N ILE A 52 -5.92 -11.04 4.02
CA ILE A 52 -4.92 -12.00 3.55
C ILE A 52 -5.58 -13.34 3.26
N GLU A 53 -6.48 -13.80 4.12
CA GLU A 53 -7.20 -15.07 4.01
C GLU A 53 -8.29 -15.04 2.92
N ALA A 54 -8.88 -13.87 2.66
CA ALA A 54 -9.99 -13.67 1.72
C ALA A 54 -9.75 -14.18 0.29
N SER A 55 -8.48 -14.24 -0.15
CA SER A 55 -8.15 -14.89 -1.43
C SER A 55 -7.25 -16.12 -1.26
N PRO A 56 -7.75 -17.35 -1.43
CA PRO A 56 -6.93 -18.56 -1.52
C PRO A 56 -5.82 -18.52 -2.58
N ARG A 57 -5.92 -17.66 -3.60
CA ARG A 57 -4.91 -17.54 -4.67
C ARG A 57 -3.73 -16.63 -4.31
N LEU A 58 -3.86 -15.84 -3.25
CA LEU A 58 -2.85 -14.87 -2.86
C LEU A 58 -1.50 -15.56 -2.59
N ASN A 59 -0.49 -15.19 -3.38
CA ASN A 59 0.85 -15.77 -3.35
C ASN A 59 1.96 -14.74 -3.10
N ALA A 60 1.65 -13.45 -3.12
CA ALA A 60 2.62 -12.39 -2.85
C ALA A 60 1.95 -11.08 -2.39
N VAL A 61 2.62 -10.39 -1.47
CA VAL A 61 2.28 -9.02 -1.08
C VAL A 61 3.51 -8.13 -1.28
N ALA A 62 3.33 -7.00 -1.96
CA ALA A 62 4.37 -6.00 -2.13
C ALA A 62 3.95 -4.68 -1.48
N LYS A 63 4.74 -4.16 -0.54
CA LYS A 63 4.57 -2.82 0.01
C LYS A 63 5.23 -1.81 -0.94
N HIS A 64 4.45 -0.86 -1.43
CA HIS A 64 4.96 0.35 -2.05
C HIS A 64 5.50 1.30 -0.98
N GLY A 65 6.72 1.02 -0.51
CA GLY A 65 7.40 1.72 0.57
C GLY A 65 8.19 0.75 1.46
N VAL A 66 8.79 1.28 2.53
CA VAL A 66 9.61 0.50 3.47
C VAL A 66 8.87 0.09 4.75
N GLY A 67 7.87 0.86 5.19
CA GLY A 67 7.11 0.58 6.41
C GLY A 67 6.04 -0.50 6.18
N TYR A 68 6.06 -1.55 6.99
CA TYR A 68 5.18 -2.72 6.87
C TYR A 68 4.34 -3.00 8.12
N ASP A 69 4.33 -2.09 9.09
CA ASP A 69 3.52 -2.14 10.31
C ASP A 69 2.01 -2.21 10.04
N THR A 70 1.58 -1.79 8.85
CA THR A 70 0.18 -1.85 8.41
C THR A 70 -0.24 -3.22 7.90
N ILE A 71 0.67 -4.20 7.81
CA ILE A 71 0.44 -5.53 7.27
C ILE A 71 0.50 -6.55 8.41
N ASP A 72 -0.46 -7.45 8.50
CA ASP A 72 -0.40 -8.60 9.40
C ASP A 72 0.63 -9.62 8.87
N ILE A 73 1.91 -9.38 9.21
CA ILE A 73 3.03 -10.23 8.80
C ILE A 73 2.89 -11.66 9.33
N GLN A 74 2.29 -11.83 10.51
CA GLN A 74 2.09 -13.15 11.09
C GLN A 74 1.09 -13.96 10.27
N ALA A 75 -0.07 -13.38 9.93
CA ALA A 75 -1.04 -14.05 9.07
C ALA A 75 -0.48 -14.36 7.67
N ALA A 76 0.32 -13.45 7.10
CA ALA A 76 1.00 -13.69 5.83
C ALA A 76 1.96 -14.88 5.93
N ALA A 77 2.77 -14.95 6.99
CA ALA A 77 3.70 -16.05 7.24
C ALA A 77 2.99 -17.40 7.47
N GLU A 78 1.93 -17.42 8.27
CA GLU A 78 1.10 -18.62 8.53
C GLU A 78 0.50 -19.18 7.23
N LYS A 79 0.15 -18.31 6.29
CA LYS A 79 -0.37 -18.68 4.96
C LYS A 79 0.73 -19.00 3.94
N GLY A 80 2.00 -18.76 4.25
CA GLY A 80 3.12 -18.91 3.32
C GLY A 80 3.18 -17.84 2.24
N VAL A 81 2.60 -16.66 2.49
CA VAL A 81 2.59 -15.51 1.57
C VAL A 81 3.78 -14.59 1.90
N PRO A 82 4.79 -14.47 1.01
CA PRO A 82 5.90 -13.54 1.22
C PRO A 82 5.43 -12.08 1.15
N VAL A 83 5.98 -11.26 2.05
CA VAL A 83 5.80 -9.81 2.07
C VAL A 83 7.12 -9.15 1.68
N MET A 84 7.10 -8.39 0.58
CA MET A 84 8.25 -7.67 0.05
C MET A 84 8.09 -6.17 0.27
N ILE A 85 9.20 -5.47 0.53
CA ILE A 85 9.22 -4.01 0.70
C ILE A 85 10.19 -3.36 -0.28
N ALA A 86 9.98 -2.09 -0.59
CA ALA A 86 10.89 -1.30 -1.43
C ALA A 86 12.07 -0.77 -0.62
N LEU A 87 12.92 -1.68 -0.11
CA LEU A 87 14.02 -1.35 0.80
C LEU A 87 14.93 -0.24 0.23
N GLY A 88 15.15 0.81 1.02
CA GLY A 88 16.02 1.93 0.65
C GLY A 88 15.43 2.92 -0.36
N ALA A 89 14.32 2.61 -1.03
CA ALA A 89 13.79 3.39 -2.15
C ALA A 89 13.47 4.85 -1.81
N ASN A 90 13.12 5.14 -0.55
CA ASN A 90 12.80 6.48 -0.07
C ASN A 90 13.78 7.03 0.99
N ALA A 91 14.89 6.32 1.27
CA ALA A 91 15.78 6.68 2.37
C ALA A 91 16.38 8.09 2.20
N GLN A 92 16.86 8.39 0.99
CA GLN A 92 17.43 9.71 0.68
C GLN A 92 16.37 10.82 0.78
N SER A 93 15.21 10.64 0.15
CA SER A 93 14.15 11.65 0.18
C SER A 93 13.66 11.94 1.60
N VAL A 94 13.57 10.91 2.45
CA VAL A 94 13.19 11.08 3.87
C VAL A 94 14.27 11.84 4.63
N ALA A 95 15.56 11.55 4.41
CA ALA A 95 16.66 12.28 5.03
C ALA A 95 16.63 13.77 4.63
N GLU A 96 16.54 14.07 3.33
CA GLU A 96 16.43 15.43 2.81
C GLU A 96 15.23 16.17 3.40
N HIS A 97 14.07 15.51 3.45
CA HIS A 97 12.86 16.11 4.02
C HIS A 97 13.00 16.42 5.52
N ALA A 98 13.65 15.53 6.29
CA ALA A 98 13.91 15.76 7.71
C ALA A 98 14.80 16.99 7.93
N PHE A 99 15.90 17.13 7.17
CA PHE A 99 16.73 18.33 7.24
C PHE A 99 15.99 19.59 6.83
N ALA A 100 15.20 19.53 5.75
CA ALA A 100 14.39 20.66 5.31
C ALA A 100 13.39 21.12 6.40
N LEU A 101 12.71 20.18 7.06
CA LEU A 101 11.80 20.49 8.18
C LEU A 101 12.54 21.09 9.38
N MET A 102 13.73 20.57 9.74
CA MET A 102 14.54 21.15 10.81
C MET A 102 14.91 22.62 10.52
N PHE A 103 15.34 22.94 9.30
CA PHE A 103 15.64 24.32 8.92
C PHE A 103 14.39 25.21 8.85
N SER A 104 13.28 24.68 8.34
CA SER A 104 12.02 25.41 8.23
C SER A 104 11.52 25.89 9.60
N VAL A 105 11.56 25.02 10.60
CA VAL A 105 11.19 25.36 11.98
C VAL A 105 12.21 26.32 12.61
N ALA A 106 13.51 26.03 12.52
CA ALA A 106 14.56 26.83 13.16
C ALA A 106 14.63 28.28 12.64
N ARG A 107 14.22 28.52 11.39
CA ARG A 107 14.33 29.83 10.73
C ARG A 107 12.97 30.45 10.38
N HIS A 108 11.87 29.85 10.85
CA HIS A 108 10.51 30.29 10.52
C HIS A 108 10.26 30.45 9.01
N ILE A 109 10.85 29.57 8.18
CA ILE A 109 10.84 29.72 6.72
C ILE A 109 9.41 29.78 6.19
N ALA A 110 8.57 28.79 6.55
CA ALA A 110 7.19 28.72 6.06
C ALA A 110 6.35 29.97 6.42
N TRP A 111 6.59 30.57 7.60
CA TRP A 111 5.87 31.77 8.01
C TRP A 111 6.39 33.02 7.31
N LEU A 112 7.71 33.17 7.18
CA LEU A 112 8.31 34.30 6.48
C LEU A 112 7.98 34.31 4.98
N ASP A 113 7.85 33.14 4.35
CA ASP A 113 7.46 32.98 2.95
C ASP A 113 5.99 33.36 2.69
N SER A 114 5.11 33.12 3.67
CA SER A 114 3.68 33.43 3.57
C SER A 114 3.30 34.91 3.78
N ARG A 115 4.27 35.81 3.97
CA ARG A 115 4.07 37.25 4.23
C ARG A 115 4.13 38.07 2.96
#